data_AF-A0A7C5DJG9-F1
#
_entry.id   AF-A0A7C5DJG9-F1
#
_cell.length_a   1.000
_cell.length_b   1.000
_cell.length_c   1.000
_cell.angle_alpha   90.00
_cell.angle_beta   90.00
_cell.angle_gamma   90.00
#
_symmetry.space_group_name_H-M   'P 1'
#
loop_
_entity.id
_entity.type
_entity.pdbx_description
1 polymer ?
#
loop_
_entity_poly.entity_id
_entity_poly.type
_entity_poly.pdbx_seq_one_letter_code
_entity_poly.pdbx_strand_id
1 'polypeptide(L)'
;MKKFLFIIICISIFTNCYSQNDDTLEYYQKGMDALNEKQYEIAIESLEKYVELTDNANGKYQLGKAYLFAGKNLEKAIKIYETYIKNYKRFKNKYQVPGLDGAYWRLGLVYERKGDLKKAE
;
A
#
# COMPACT_ATOMS: atom_id res chain seq x y z
N MET A 1 -26.91 -7.66 -37.06
CA MET A 1 -26.35 -8.54 -36.01
C MET A 1 -24.96 -8.12 -35.52
N LYS A 2 -23.99 -7.76 -36.39
CA LYS A 2 -22.64 -7.31 -35.95
C LYS A 2 -22.60 -6.03 -35.10
N LYS A 3 -23.49 -5.06 -35.32
CA LYS A 3 -23.58 -3.81 -34.52
C LYS A 3 -24.11 -4.02 -33.09
N PHE A 4 -25.02 -4.97 -32.90
CA PHE A 4 -25.54 -5.33 -31.56
C PHE A 4 -24.50 -6.11 -30.73
N LEU A 5 -23.71 -6.97 -31.39
CA LEU A 5 -22.60 -7.69 -30.74
C LEU A 5 -21.52 -6.73 -30.21
N PHE A 6 -21.25 -5.62 -30.92
CA PHE A 6 -20.26 -4.63 -30.52
C PHE A 6 -20.68 -3.84 -29.26
N ILE A 7 -21.97 -3.53 -29.12
CA ILE A 7 -22.51 -2.81 -27.95
C ILE A 7 -22.44 -3.68 -26.68
N ILE A 8 -22.72 -4.99 -26.80
CA ILE A 8 -22.65 -5.93 -25.66
C ILE A 8 -21.22 -6.10 -25.16
N ILE A 9 -20.24 -6.14 -26.07
CA ILE A 9 -18.81 -6.23 -25.72
C ILE A 9 -18.34 -4.96 -25.01
N CYS A 10 -18.78 -3.77 -25.44
CA CYS A 10 -18.45 -2.53 -24.74
C CYS A 10 -19.02 -2.52 -23.30
N ILE A 11 -20.28 -2.90 -23.11
CA ILE A 11 -20.92 -2.90 -21.78
C ILE A 11 -20.22 -3.85 -20.80
N SER A 12 -19.82 -5.05 -21.24
CA SER A 12 -19.10 -6.01 -20.37
C SER A 12 -17.67 -5.60 -20.02
N ILE A 13 -16.99 -4.86 -20.90
CA ILE A 13 -15.68 -4.26 -20.59
C ILE A 13 -15.85 -3.11 -19.59
N PHE A 14 -16.90 -2.30 -19.73
CA PHE A 14 -17.17 -1.20 -18.81
C PHE A 14 -17.54 -1.70 -17.40
N THR A 15 -18.35 -2.75 -17.24
CA THR A 15 -18.71 -3.27 -15.91
C THR A 15 -17.53 -3.91 -15.20
N ASN A 16 -16.66 -4.64 -15.92
CA ASN A 16 -15.49 -5.30 -15.36
C ASN A 16 -14.43 -4.28 -14.88
N CYS A 17 -14.26 -3.18 -15.62
CA CYS A 17 -13.35 -2.11 -15.23
C CYS A 17 -13.86 -1.30 -14.01
N TYR A 18 -15.17 -1.18 -13.83
CA TYR A 18 -15.77 -0.55 -12.65
C TYR A 18 -15.69 -1.45 -11.41
N SER A 19 -16.05 -2.73 -11.50
CA SER A 19 -16.01 -3.65 -10.36
C SER A 19 -14.58 -3.82 -9.82
N GLN A 20 -13.59 -3.91 -10.72
CA GLN A 20 -12.20 -4.09 -10.31
C GLN A 20 -11.63 -2.86 -9.57
N ASN A 21 -12.09 -1.64 -9.88
CA ASN A 21 -11.68 -0.43 -9.17
C ASN A 21 -12.31 -0.33 -7.77
N ASP A 22 -13.56 -0.79 -7.62
CA ASP A 22 -14.28 -0.74 -6.35
C ASP A 22 -13.72 -1.77 -5.35
N ASP A 23 -13.56 -3.03 -5.79
CA ASP A 23 -12.95 -4.10 -5.00
C ASP A 23 -11.54 -3.73 -4.52
N THR A 24 -10.79 -3.02 -5.38
CA THR A 24 -9.43 -2.57 -5.06
C THR A 24 -9.43 -1.56 -3.91
N LEU A 25 -10.34 -0.57 -3.93
CA LEU A 25 -10.41 0.42 -2.85
C LEU A 25 -10.90 -0.20 -1.53
N GLU A 26 -11.77 -1.22 -1.61
CA GLU A 26 -12.23 -1.98 -0.45
C GLU A 26 -11.06 -2.62 0.31
N TYR A 27 -10.11 -3.24 -0.39
CA TYR A 27 -8.90 -3.81 0.25
C TYR A 27 -8.07 -2.75 0.98
N TYR A 28 -7.93 -1.55 0.40
CA TYR A 28 -7.23 -0.46 1.06
C TYR A 28 -7.96 -0.01 2.32
N GLN A 29 -9.27 0.22 2.23
CA GLN A 29 -10.07 0.67 3.36
C GLN A 29 -10.06 -0.34 4.50
N LYS A 30 -10.31 -1.62 4.21
CA LYS A 30 -10.21 -2.71 5.17
C LYS A 30 -8.83 -2.77 5.84
N GLY A 31 -7.77 -2.60 5.05
CA GLY A 31 -6.40 -2.57 5.56
C GLY A 31 -6.14 -1.41 6.52
N MET A 32 -6.70 -0.23 6.22
CA MET A 32 -6.59 0.96 7.06
C MET A 32 -7.41 0.86 8.35
N ASP A 33 -8.63 0.32 8.27
CA ASP A 33 -9.48 0.09 9.44
C ASP A 33 -8.84 -0.93 10.37
N ALA A 34 -8.33 -2.04 9.83
CA ALA A 34 -7.58 -3.03 10.59
C ALA A 34 -6.32 -2.44 11.25
N LEU A 35 -5.62 -1.50 10.61
CA LEU A 35 -4.51 -0.77 11.23
C LEU A 35 -4.97 0.07 12.43
N ASN A 36 -6.11 0.75 12.32
CA ASN A 36 -6.67 1.58 13.39
C ASN A 36 -7.15 0.71 14.57
N GLU A 37 -7.72 -0.46 14.27
CA GLU A 37 -8.16 -1.46 15.25
C GLU A 37 -7.02 -2.34 15.77
N LYS A 38 -5.79 -2.13 15.31
CA LYS A 38 -4.58 -2.91 15.66
C LYS A 38 -4.64 -4.40 15.28
N GLN A 39 -5.51 -4.75 14.33
CA GLN A 39 -5.61 -6.08 13.73
C GLN A 39 -4.55 -6.23 12.62
N TYR A 40 -3.28 -6.32 13.00
CA TYR A 40 -2.18 -6.14 12.06
C TYR A 40 -2.08 -7.25 11.00
N GLU A 41 -2.51 -8.47 11.30
CA GLU A 41 -2.60 -9.58 10.34
C GLU A 41 -3.56 -9.24 9.19
N ILE A 42 -4.75 -8.77 9.53
CA ILE A 42 -5.80 -8.40 8.56
C ILE A 42 -5.34 -7.18 7.75
N ALA A 43 -4.68 -6.23 8.42
CA ALA A 43 -4.09 -5.08 7.76
C ALA A 43 -3.07 -5.49 6.70
N ILE A 44 -2.16 -6.41 7.04
CA ILE A 44 -1.13 -6.92 6.12
C ILE A 44 -1.79 -7.61 4.92
N GLU A 45 -2.69 -8.55 5.15
CA GLU A 45 -3.35 -9.29 4.06
C GLU A 45 -4.09 -8.36 3.10
N SER A 46 -4.88 -7.43 3.65
CA SER A 46 -5.68 -6.51 2.84
C SER A 46 -4.80 -5.53 2.07
N LEU A 47 -3.75 -4.98 2.71
CA LEU A 47 -2.83 -4.07 2.05
C LEU A 47 -1.91 -4.76 1.04
N GLU A 48 -1.50 -6.01 1.28
CA GLU A 48 -0.78 -6.84 0.30
C GLU A 48 -1.63 -7.02 -0.95
N LYS A 49 -2.93 -7.32 -0.79
CA LYS A 49 -3.83 -7.45 -1.93
C LYS A 49 -4.01 -6.14 -2.70
N TYR A 50 -4.18 -5.04 -1.98
CA TYR A 50 -4.27 -3.71 -2.59
C TYR A 50 -3.04 -3.33 -3.41
N VAL A 51 -1.83 -3.57 -2.88
CA VAL A 51 -0.59 -3.19 -3.60
C VAL A 51 -0.29 -4.10 -4.78
N GLU A 52 -0.73 -5.36 -4.75
CA GLU A 52 -0.67 -6.28 -5.89
C GLU A 52 -1.51 -5.76 -7.07
N LEU A 53 -2.67 -5.16 -6.77
CA LEU A 53 -3.62 -4.67 -7.78
C LEU A 53 -3.29 -3.27 -8.32
N THR A 54 -2.65 -2.40 -7.52
CA THR A 54 -2.51 -0.96 -7.85
C THR A 54 -1.09 -0.45 -8.03
N ASP A 55 -0.09 -1.18 -7.53
CA ASP A 55 1.28 -0.70 -7.36
C ASP A 55 1.41 0.67 -6.65
N ASN A 56 0.39 1.07 -5.87
CA ASN A 56 0.27 2.42 -5.30
C ASN A 56 1.32 2.71 -4.22
N ALA A 57 2.00 3.86 -4.31
CA ALA A 57 3.08 4.23 -3.39
C ALA A 57 2.59 4.45 -1.94
N ASN A 58 1.42 5.05 -1.75
CA ASN A 58 0.82 5.20 -0.42
C ASN A 58 0.38 3.83 0.14
N GLY A 59 -0.23 2.97 -0.69
CA GLY A 59 -0.55 1.59 -0.31
C GLY A 59 0.67 0.83 0.22
N LYS A 60 1.79 0.88 -0.52
CA LYS A 60 3.05 0.29 -0.08
C LYS A 60 3.55 0.88 1.24
N TYR A 61 3.45 2.20 1.41
CA TYR A 61 3.83 2.85 2.66
C TYR A 61 3.00 2.35 3.85
N GLN A 62 1.68 2.22 3.69
CA GLN A 62 0.80 1.68 4.73
C GLN A 62 1.08 0.20 5.01
N LEU A 63 1.42 -0.59 3.99
CA LEU A 63 1.84 -1.98 4.17
C LEU A 63 3.12 -2.07 5.02
N GLY A 64 4.10 -1.20 4.77
CA GLY A 64 5.29 -1.08 5.63
C GLY A 64 4.94 -0.75 7.08
N LYS A 65 3.92 0.09 7.29
CA LYS A 65 3.41 0.46 8.62
C LYS A 65 2.76 -0.74 9.31
N ALA A 66 2.02 -1.56 8.56
CA ALA A 66 1.42 -2.78 9.07
C ALA A 66 2.46 -3.82 9.49
N TYR A 67 3.51 -4.06 8.69
CA TYR A 67 4.64 -4.92 9.07
C TYR A 67 5.37 -4.41 10.33
N LEU A 68 5.66 -3.10 10.40
CA LEU A 68 6.27 -2.48 11.56
C LEU A 68 5.47 -2.76 12.84
N PHE A 69 4.17 -2.46 12.84
CA PHE A 69 3.35 -2.58 14.04
C PHE A 69 3.02 -4.03 14.40
N ALA A 70 2.90 -4.92 13.42
CA ALA A 70 2.86 -6.36 13.66
C ALA A 70 4.15 -6.91 14.28
N GLY A 71 5.27 -6.18 14.17
CA GLY A 71 6.59 -6.66 14.62
C GLY A 71 7.11 -7.83 13.80
N LYS A 72 6.62 -8.03 12.57
CA LYS A 72 6.99 -9.14 11.69
C LYS A 72 7.35 -8.64 10.30
N ASN A 73 8.15 -9.42 9.58
CA ASN A 73 8.66 -9.06 8.25
C ASN A 73 9.33 -7.67 8.23
N LEU A 74 10.12 -7.35 9.27
CA LEU A 74 10.77 -6.04 9.41
C LEU A 74 11.71 -5.72 8.24
N GLU A 75 12.33 -6.73 7.63
CA GLU A 75 13.12 -6.60 6.39
C GLU A 75 12.28 -6.09 5.22
N LYS A 76 11.02 -6.55 5.11
CA LYS A 76 10.10 -6.03 4.08
C LYS A 76 9.74 -4.58 4.36
N ALA A 77 9.49 -4.23 5.62
CA ALA A 77 9.22 -2.84 6.02
C ALA A 77 10.41 -1.91 5.71
N ILE A 78 11.65 -2.33 6.02
CA ILE A 78 12.88 -1.60 5.65
C ILE A 78 12.91 -1.36 4.14
N LYS A 79 12.79 -2.43 3.34
CA LYS A 79 12.85 -2.33 1.88
C LYS A 79 11.78 -1.39 1.32
N ILE A 80 10.57 -1.43 1.89
CA ILE A 80 9.48 -0.52 1.51
C ILE A 80 9.89 0.93 1.76
N TYR A 81 10.34 1.27 2.97
CA TYR A 81 10.67 2.65 3.31
C TYR A 81 11.91 3.17 2.58
N GLU A 82 12.96 2.37 2.43
CA GLU A 82 14.14 2.71 1.62
C GLU A 82 13.75 2.97 0.15
N THR A 83 12.91 2.11 -0.43
CA THR A 83 12.43 2.28 -1.81
C THR A 83 11.55 3.51 -1.95
N TYR A 84 10.70 3.78 -0.96
CA TYR A 84 9.85 4.96 -0.90
C TYR A 84 10.69 6.24 -0.89
N ILE A 85 11.68 6.33 0.01
CA ILE A 85 12.61 7.46 0.14
C ILE A 85 13.37 7.68 -1.18
N LYS A 86 13.96 6.62 -1.74
CA LYS A 86 14.72 6.68 -3.00
C LYS A 86 13.88 7.22 -4.17
N ASN A 87 12.60 6.87 -4.23
CA ASN A 87 11.71 7.26 -5.32
C ASN A 87 10.87 8.51 -5.02
N TYR A 88 10.94 9.09 -3.82
CA TYR A 88 10.05 10.17 -3.39
C TYR A 88 10.01 11.36 -4.36
N LYS A 89 11.16 11.74 -4.92
CA LYS A 89 11.26 12.84 -5.90
C LYS A 89 10.47 12.59 -7.19
N ARG A 90 10.13 11.34 -7.50
CA ARG A 90 9.43 10.91 -8.71
C ARG A 90 7.91 10.82 -8.52
N PHE A 91 7.41 10.98 -7.29
CA PHE A 91 5.97 10.95 -7.05
C PHE A 91 5.31 12.19 -7.65
N LYS A 92 4.36 11.95 -8.57
CA LYS A 92 3.63 13.01 -9.29
C LYS A 92 2.78 13.86 -8.35
N ASN A 93 2.16 13.24 -7.35
CA ASN A 93 1.32 13.92 -6.37
C ASN A 93 1.84 13.66 -4.95
N LYS A 94 2.65 14.59 -4.44
CA LYS A 94 3.24 14.48 -3.10
C LYS A 94 2.23 14.74 -1.97
N TYR A 95 1.07 15.33 -2.26
CA TYR A 95 0.04 15.61 -1.25
C TYR A 95 -0.76 14.38 -0.84
N GLN A 96 -0.75 13.32 -1.66
CA GLN A 96 -1.48 12.07 -1.38
C GLN A 96 -0.60 11.00 -0.72
N VAL A 97 0.65 11.32 -0.40
CA VAL A 97 1.60 10.37 0.15
C VAL A 97 2.31 10.99 1.36
N PRO A 98 2.73 10.20 2.35
CA PRO A 98 3.46 10.72 3.51
C PRO A 98 4.75 11.46 3.15
N GLY A 99 5.13 12.46 3.93
CA GLY A 99 6.38 13.20 3.73
C GLY A 99 7.64 12.34 3.87
N LEU A 100 8.78 12.86 3.40
CA LEU A 100 10.09 12.20 3.57
C LEU A 100 10.46 12.05 5.04
N ASP A 101 10.19 13.08 5.84
CA ASP A 101 10.32 13.09 7.29
C ASP A 101 9.57 11.91 7.92
N GLY A 102 8.31 11.70 7.52
CA GLY A 102 7.52 10.55 7.96
C GLY A 102 8.13 9.21 7.55
N ALA A 103 8.68 9.11 6.34
CA ALA A 103 9.33 7.89 5.85
C ALA A 103 10.63 7.57 6.60
N TYR A 104 11.48 8.57 6.86
CA TYR A 104 12.70 8.40 7.66
C TYR A 104 12.36 8.03 9.10
N TRP A 105 11.39 8.72 9.72
CA TRP A 105 10.91 8.39 11.06
C TRP A 105 10.44 6.92 11.14
N ARG A 106 9.63 6.48 10.17
CA ARG A 106 9.17 5.08 10.12
C ARG A 106 10.32 4.10 9.93
N LEU A 107 11.29 4.39 9.09
CA LEU A 107 12.45 3.55 8.88
C LEU A 107 13.28 3.41 10.17
N GLY A 108 13.49 4.51 10.90
CA GLY A 108 14.15 4.51 12.21
C GLY A 108 13.43 3.60 13.21
N LEU A 109 12.10 3.72 13.32
CA LEU A 109 11.29 2.84 14.17
C LEU A 109 11.40 1.36 13.78
N VAL A 110 11.51 1.04 12.48
CA VAL A 110 11.72 -0.35 12.04
C VAL A 110 13.10 -0.86 12.47
N TYR A 111 14.15 -0.04 12.34
CA TYR A 111 15.49 -0.43 12.80
C TYR A 111 15.53 -0.59 14.33
N GLU A 112 14.90 0.30 15.08
CA GLU A 112 14.74 0.17 16.53
C GLU A 112 14.03 -1.14 16.90
N ARG A 113 12.88 -1.43 16.24
CA ARG A 113 12.11 -2.66 16.47
C ARG A 113 12.91 -3.93 16.13
N LYS A 114 13.84 -3.83 15.19
CA LYS A 114 14.76 -4.90 14.79
C LYS A 114 16.00 -5.02 15.71
N GLY A 115 16.25 -4.03 16.56
CA GLY A 115 17.42 -3.96 17.44
C GLY A 115 18.68 -3.38 16.78
N ASP A 116 18.58 -2.77 15.59
CA ASP A 116 19.70 -2.14 14.88
C ASP A 116 19.78 -0.64 15.22
N LEU A 117 20.12 -0.33 16.48
CA LEU A 117 20.08 1.04 17.00
C LEU A 117 20.98 2.02 16.24
N LYS A 118 22.11 1.54 15.70
CA LYS A 118 23.04 2.37 14.90
C LYS A 118 22.42 2.95 13.63
N LYS A 119 21.39 2.30 13.10
CA LYS A 119 20.66 2.79 11.92
C LYS A 119 19.37 3.51 12.27
N ALA A 120 18.97 3.48 13.54
CA ALA A 120 17.79 4.18 14.03
C ALA A 120 18.10 5.65 14.38
N GLU A 121 19.35 5.95 14.75
CA GLU A 121 19.92 7.29 14.99
C GLU A 121 20.20 8.06 13.69
#